data_AF-A0A945IBD3-F1
#
_entry.id   AF-A0A945IBD3-F1
#
_cell.length_a   1.000
_cell.length_b   1.000
_cell.length_c   1.000
_cell.angle_alpha   90.00
_cell.angle_beta   90.00
_cell.angle_gamma   90.00
#
_symmetry.space_group_name_H-M   'P 1'
#
loop_
_entity.id
_entity.type
_entity.pdbx_description
1 polymer ?
#
loop_
_entity_poly.entity_id
_entity_poly.type
_entity_poly.pdbx_seq_one_letter_code
_entity_poly.pdbx_strand_id
1 'polypeptide(L)'
;MFGLTKKAAQVSVVFFYSGMTIFFAFFGPMYSYDDPFQYVFLLLSLCFLYTRRYVLFVVVFFFALVARETSIILLPTMVFFCFSKDKHMWSFSCIWFKVVLCAIPVLMYGLFLFLFLQHTNMLAPTQEYMGGERFVHWQFNFQSMQFGVETVFSIILPLLIPTMVLWYYTKHHTVTLFEKRLTYAYIVSIIINTIIVVVTARAREARLFALPLIFLWPILGKYALVVMSYWGKRLYVIAKKQRTVFVRYCVYYVFFVTLVASIVRYAYRPTAAWGFERGYKLYALGVVAVYCFMVFVEWFLKKQASKHKKVGRCT
;
A
#
# COMPACT_ATOMS: atom_id res chain seq x y z
N MET A 1 20.57 2.41 1.04
CA MET A 1 20.14 3.45 0.07
C MET A 1 19.02 4.34 0.61
N PHE A 2 18.00 3.80 1.29
CA PHE A 2 16.96 4.58 2.00
C PHE A 2 17.24 4.79 3.51
N GLY A 3 18.50 4.69 3.95
CA GLY A 3 18.85 4.58 5.37
C GLY A 3 18.40 3.24 6.02
N LEU A 4 17.86 2.32 5.22
CA LEU A 4 17.42 0.99 5.64
C LEU A 4 18.61 0.01 5.64
N THR A 5 18.70 -0.83 6.67
CA THR A 5 19.67 -1.93 6.75
C THR A 5 19.35 -3.00 5.70
N LYS A 6 20.34 -3.81 5.28
CA LYS A 6 20.13 -4.93 4.33
C LYS A 6 19.01 -5.86 4.79
N LYS A 7 18.96 -6.16 6.09
CA LYS A 7 17.89 -6.95 6.70
C LYS A 7 16.52 -6.29 6.53
N ALA A 8 16.41 -4.97 6.67
CA ALA A 8 15.14 -4.25 6.55
C ALA A 8 14.58 -4.37 5.13
N ALA A 9 15.46 -4.23 4.14
CA ALA A 9 15.12 -4.39 2.73
C ALA A 9 14.61 -5.81 2.42
N GLN A 10 15.28 -6.85 2.93
CA GLN A 10 14.84 -8.23 2.75
C GLN A 10 13.46 -8.48 3.37
N VAL A 11 13.20 -7.94 4.57
CA VAL A 11 11.89 -8.08 5.21
C VAL A 11 10.81 -7.28 4.45
N SER A 12 11.13 -6.09 3.93
CA SER A 12 10.21 -5.34 3.05
C SER A 12 9.82 -6.15 1.81
N VAL A 13 10.74 -6.92 1.23
CA VAL A 13 10.43 -7.81 0.09
C VAL A 13 9.46 -8.92 0.48
N VAL A 14 9.57 -9.48 1.69
CA VAL A 14 8.58 -10.43 2.21
C VAL A 14 7.20 -9.78 2.31
N PHE A 15 7.11 -8.56 2.85
CA PHE A 15 5.84 -7.82 2.93
C PHE A 15 5.25 -7.52 1.55
N PHE A 16 6.09 -7.15 0.58
CA PHE A 16 5.71 -6.96 -0.82
C PHE A 16 5.08 -8.23 -1.39
N TYR A 17 5.78 -9.37 -1.39
CA TYR A 17 5.25 -10.63 -1.94
C TYR A 17 4.05 -11.19 -1.15
N SER A 18 3.96 -10.90 0.15
CA SER A 18 2.82 -11.27 0.96
C SER A 18 1.61 -10.35 0.76
N GLY A 19 1.76 -9.23 0.05
CA GLY A 19 0.68 -8.30 -0.25
C GLY A 19 -0.42 -8.97 -1.09
N MET A 20 -1.67 -8.55 -0.89
CA MET A 20 -2.84 -9.26 -1.41
C MET A 20 -2.77 -9.46 -2.93
N THR A 21 -2.32 -8.41 -3.63
CA THR A 21 -2.33 -8.37 -5.08
C THR A 21 -1.29 -9.29 -5.68
N ILE A 22 -0.12 -9.36 -5.06
CA ILE A 22 0.99 -10.20 -5.51
C ILE A 22 0.77 -11.65 -5.11
N PHE A 23 0.31 -11.90 -3.88
CA PHE A 23 0.01 -13.26 -3.40
C PHE A 23 -1.11 -13.91 -4.23
N PHE A 24 -2.14 -13.12 -4.59
CA PHE A 24 -3.24 -13.60 -5.42
C PHE A 24 -3.08 -13.32 -6.91
N ALA A 25 -1.90 -12.91 -7.40
CA ALA A 25 -1.70 -12.58 -8.81
C ALA A 25 -2.06 -13.76 -9.75
N PHE A 26 -1.90 -14.99 -9.26
CA PHE A 26 -2.17 -16.23 -10.00
C PHE A 26 -3.56 -16.83 -9.73
N PHE A 27 -4.38 -16.19 -8.89
CA PHE A 27 -5.73 -16.63 -8.59
C PHE A 27 -6.72 -15.67 -9.28
N GLY A 28 -7.47 -16.20 -10.25
CA GLY A 28 -8.46 -15.44 -11.05
C GLY A 28 -9.61 -14.70 -10.34
N PRO A 29 -10.04 -15.00 -9.09
CA PRO A 29 -11.25 -14.42 -8.49
C PRO A 29 -11.27 -12.90 -8.32
N MET A 30 -10.10 -12.26 -8.24
CA MET A 30 -9.97 -10.84 -7.85
C MET A 30 -9.29 -9.99 -8.92
N TYR A 31 -9.08 -10.53 -10.13
CA TYR A 31 -8.29 -9.88 -11.18
C TYR A 31 -6.99 -9.27 -10.62
N SER A 32 -6.39 -9.93 -9.63
CA SER A 32 -5.22 -9.46 -8.89
C SER A 32 -3.93 -9.58 -9.68
N TYR A 33 -3.99 -10.07 -10.93
CA TYR A 33 -2.86 -10.12 -11.83
C TYR A 33 -2.28 -8.71 -11.99
N ASP A 34 -1.18 -8.43 -11.30
CA ASP A 34 -0.41 -7.21 -11.51
C ASP A 34 0.70 -7.48 -12.52
N ASP A 35 1.01 -6.47 -13.33
CA ASP A 35 2.18 -6.51 -14.19
C ASP A 35 3.42 -6.36 -13.31
N PRO A 36 4.25 -7.40 -13.12
CA PRO A 36 5.43 -7.30 -12.27
C PRO A 36 6.37 -6.18 -12.75
N PHE A 37 6.39 -5.95 -14.06
CA PHE A 37 7.13 -4.87 -14.69
C PHE A 37 6.67 -3.49 -14.22
N GLN A 38 5.37 -3.27 -13.98
CA GLN A 38 4.87 -2.01 -13.44
C GLN A 38 5.55 -1.70 -12.11
N TYR A 39 5.59 -2.66 -11.18
CA TYR A 39 6.23 -2.46 -9.87
C TYR A 39 7.74 -2.28 -9.97
N VAL A 40 8.41 -3.03 -10.85
CA VAL A 40 9.85 -2.87 -11.10
C VAL A 40 10.16 -1.46 -11.58
N PHE A 41 9.44 -0.97 -12.59
CA PHE A 41 9.64 0.37 -13.12
C PHE A 41 9.26 1.46 -12.11
N LEU A 42 8.17 1.29 -11.35
CA LEU A 42 7.81 2.26 -10.32
C LEU A 42 8.86 2.33 -9.19
N LEU A 43 9.39 1.19 -8.72
CA LEU A 43 10.45 1.18 -7.70
C LEU A 43 11.78 1.74 -8.24
N LEU A 44 12.14 1.44 -9.49
CA LEU A 44 13.32 2.00 -10.14
C LEU A 44 13.17 3.52 -10.36
N SER A 45 12.00 4.00 -10.77
CA SER A 45 11.73 5.42 -10.91
C SER A 45 11.84 6.14 -9.55
N LEU A 46 11.32 5.57 -8.45
CA LEU A 46 11.55 6.12 -7.10
C LEU A 46 13.04 6.21 -6.78
N CYS A 47 13.83 5.19 -7.13
CA CYS A 47 15.27 5.19 -6.93
C CYS A 47 15.97 6.30 -7.73
N PHE A 48 15.61 6.48 -9.00
CA PHE A 48 16.20 7.52 -9.85
C PHE A 48 15.79 8.94 -9.43
N LEU A 49 14.54 9.11 -9.02
CA LEU A 49 14.04 10.37 -8.47
C LEU A 49 14.80 10.75 -7.18
N TYR A 50 15.02 9.77 -6.29
CA TYR A 50 15.77 9.98 -5.06
C TYR A 50 17.27 10.27 -5.29
N THR A 51 17.86 9.65 -6.31
CA THR A 51 19.27 9.86 -6.70
C THR A 51 19.49 11.05 -7.64
N ARG A 52 18.45 11.87 -7.90
CA ARG A 52 18.47 13.04 -8.79
C ARG A 52 18.82 12.71 -10.25
N ARG A 53 18.67 11.47 -10.68
CA ARG A 53 18.87 11.05 -12.08
C ARG A 53 17.59 11.23 -12.89
N TYR A 54 17.21 12.49 -13.14
CA TYR A 54 15.89 12.85 -13.68
C TYR A 54 15.59 12.25 -15.06
N VAL A 55 16.58 12.17 -15.95
CA VAL A 55 16.40 11.57 -17.28
C VAL A 55 16.04 10.07 -17.16
N LEU A 56 16.77 9.33 -16.31
CA LEU A 56 16.47 7.92 -16.06
C LEU A 56 15.11 7.75 -15.37
N PHE A 57 14.74 8.67 -14.48
CA PHE A 57 13.39 8.70 -13.91
C PHE A 57 12.33 8.81 -15.00
N VAL A 58 12.46 9.77 -15.93
CA VAL A 58 11.49 9.97 -17.02
C VAL A 58 11.37 8.71 -17.89
N VAL A 59 12.49 8.16 -18.34
CA VAL A 59 12.50 6.97 -19.21
C VAL A 59 11.86 5.76 -18.52
N VAL A 60 12.24 5.51 -17.27
CA VAL A 60 11.70 4.36 -16.53
C VAL A 60 10.24 4.57 -16.15
N PHE A 61 9.85 5.78 -15.79
CA PHE A 61 8.45 6.08 -15.49
C PHE A 61 7.57 5.99 -16.75
N PHE A 62 8.08 6.37 -17.92
CA PHE A 62 7.43 6.10 -19.20
C PHE A 62 7.16 4.60 -19.39
N PHE A 63 8.14 3.72 -19.12
CA PHE A 63 7.89 2.28 -19.17
C PHE A 63 6.89 1.80 -18.10
N ALA A 64 6.82 2.45 -16.94
CA ALA A 64 5.77 2.16 -15.96
C ALA A 64 4.37 2.53 -16.50
N LEU A 65 4.25 3.61 -17.27
CA LEU A 65 3.01 4.01 -17.95
C LEU A 65 2.65 3.05 -19.09
N VAL A 66 3.64 2.60 -19.86
CA VAL A 66 3.44 1.58 -20.92
C VAL A 66 3.01 0.25 -20.31
N ALA A 67 3.61 -0.15 -19.19
CA ALA A 67 3.19 -1.35 -18.47
C ALA A 67 1.75 -1.21 -17.99
N ARG A 68 1.40 -0.08 -17.34
CA ARG A 68 0.03 0.30 -16.99
C ARG A 68 -0.16 1.80 -16.86
N GLU A 69 -1.24 2.30 -17.44
CA GLU A 69 -1.62 3.70 -17.42
C GLU A 69 -1.91 4.22 -16.00
N THR A 70 -2.39 3.34 -15.11
CA THR A 70 -2.75 3.70 -13.72
C THR A 70 -1.56 4.20 -12.90
N SER A 71 -0.33 3.89 -13.33
CA SER A 71 0.90 4.47 -12.80
C SER A 71 0.88 6.01 -12.76
N ILE A 72 0.15 6.67 -13.68
CA ILE A 72 0.02 8.13 -13.73
C ILE A 72 -0.49 8.74 -12.42
N ILE A 73 -1.31 7.99 -11.67
CA ILE A 73 -1.90 8.43 -10.39
C ILE A 73 -0.82 8.69 -9.35
N LEU A 74 0.27 7.91 -9.38
CA LEU A 74 1.37 8.04 -8.43
C LEU A 74 2.29 9.23 -8.76
N LEU A 75 2.41 9.60 -10.04
CA LEU A 75 3.35 10.59 -10.54
C LEU A 75 3.37 11.92 -9.74
N PRO A 76 2.23 12.60 -9.49
CA PRO A 76 2.25 13.85 -8.74
C PRO A 76 2.76 13.62 -7.32
N THR A 77 2.37 12.53 -6.66
CA THR A 77 2.82 12.30 -5.28
C THR A 77 4.31 11.95 -5.20
N MET A 78 4.83 11.18 -6.18
CA MET A 78 6.26 10.88 -6.27
C MET A 78 7.07 12.17 -6.44
N VAL A 79 6.70 13.02 -7.40
CA VAL A 79 7.46 14.22 -7.74
C VAL A 79 7.26 15.36 -6.74
N PHE A 80 6.12 15.46 -6.05
CA PHE A 80 5.95 16.53 -5.06
C PHE A 80 6.53 16.19 -3.69
N PHE A 81 6.41 14.92 -3.24
CA PHE A 81 6.82 14.52 -1.90
C PHE A 81 8.18 13.82 -1.84
N CYS A 82 8.56 13.04 -2.87
CA CYS A 82 9.84 12.33 -2.88
C CYS A 82 10.98 13.13 -3.54
N PHE A 83 10.67 14.31 -4.08
CA PHE A 83 11.64 15.17 -4.74
C PHE A 83 12.54 15.92 -3.76
N SER A 84 13.84 15.63 -3.90
CA SER A 84 15.02 16.33 -3.36
C SER A 84 15.08 16.60 -1.85
N LYS A 85 16.25 16.38 -1.23
CA LYS A 85 16.52 16.65 0.20
C LYS A 85 16.42 18.13 0.63
N ASP A 86 16.11 19.04 -0.29
CA ASP A 86 16.23 20.47 -0.05
C ASP A 86 15.10 21.01 0.85
N LYS A 87 15.46 21.95 1.74
CA LYS A 87 14.53 22.61 2.67
C LYS A 87 13.52 23.51 1.93
N HIS A 88 13.84 23.98 0.72
CA HIS A 88 13.01 24.89 -0.08
C HIS A 88 12.07 24.13 -1.04
N MET A 89 11.18 23.31 -0.48
CA MET A 89 10.32 22.40 -1.24
C MET A 89 9.28 23.09 -2.15
N TRP A 90 9.03 24.38 -1.92
CA TRP A 90 7.93 25.18 -2.52
C TRP A 90 8.40 26.45 -3.26
N SER A 91 9.68 26.57 -3.63
CA SER A 91 10.11 27.66 -4.50
C SER A 91 9.46 27.56 -5.89
N PHE A 92 9.07 28.68 -6.49
CA PHE A 92 8.37 28.73 -7.78
C PHE A 92 9.13 28.00 -8.89
N SER A 93 10.44 28.22 -9.00
CA SER A 93 11.30 27.53 -9.98
C SER A 93 11.36 26.02 -9.75
N CYS A 94 11.32 25.57 -8.49
CA CYS A 94 11.29 24.15 -8.15
C CYS A 94 9.93 23.52 -8.47
N ILE A 95 8.83 24.26 -8.33
CA ILE A 95 7.49 23.79 -8.69
C ILE A 95 7.38 23.62 -10.20
N TRP A 96 7.83 24.60 -10.99
CA TRP A 96 7.85 24.47 -12.45
C TRP A 96 8.69 23.29 -12.93
N PHE A 97 9.88 23.10 -12.36
CA PHE A 97 10.71 21.94 -12.68
C PHE A 97 10.00 20.62 -12.37
N LYS A 98 9.31 20.53 -11.22
CA LYS A 98 8.50 19.36 -10.86
C LYS A 98 7.35 19.12 -11.84
N VAL A 99 6.64 20.18 -12.24
CA VAL A 99 5.54 20.08 -13.22
C VAL A 99 6.05 19.58 -14.56
N VAL A 100 7.18 20.13 -15.05
CA VAL A 100 7.84 19.66 -16.28
C VAL A 100 8.25 18.19 -16.15
N LEU A 101 8.82 17.81 -15.01
CA LEU A 101 9.23 16.43 -14.75
C LEU A 101 8.05 15.45 -14.73
N CYS A 102 6.86 15.89 -14.31
CA CYS A 102 5.62 15.12 -14.44
C CYS A 102 5.10 15.09 -15.89
N ALA A 103 5.17 16.22 -16.61
CA ALA A 103 4.56 16.34 -17.93
C ALA A 103 5.28 15.48 -18.98
N ILE A 104 6.62 15.44 -18.98
CA ILE A 104 7.40 14.75 -20.01
C ILE A 104 7.02 13.27 -20.17
N PRO A 105 7.05 12.41 -19.13
CA PRO A 105 6.73 10.99 -19.30
C PRO A 105 5.27 10.77 -19.73
N VAL A 106 4.34 11.65 -19.32
CA VAL A 106 2.93 11.59 -19.72
C VAL A 106 2.77 11.95 -21.20
N LEU A 107 3.46 12.99 -21.68
CA LEU A 107 3.45 13.37 -23.09
C LEU A 107 4.10 12.31 -23.98
N MET A 108 5.22 11.72 -23.54
CA MET A 108 5.85 10.59 -24.23
C MET A 108 4.90 9.40 -24.33
N TYR A 109 4.19 9.08 -23.25
CA TYR A 109 3.20 8.01 -23.24
C TYR A 109 1.99 8.32 -24.14
N GLY A 110 1.49 9.56 -24.13
CA GLY A 110 0.41 10.00 -25.02
C GLY A 110 0.79 9.89 -26.50
N LEU A 111 2.00 10.31 -26.86
CA LEU A 111 2.53 10.16 -28.22
C LEU A 111 2.66 8.69 -28.61
N PHE A 112 3.21 7.85 -27.72
CA PHE A 112 3.30 6.41 -27.93
C PHE A 112 1.92 5.78 -28.18
N LEU A 113 0.93 6.08 -27.33
CA LEU A 113 -0.43 5.58 -27.48
C LEU A 113 -1.06 6.02 -28.80
N PHE A 114 -0.89 7.29 -29.17
CA PHE A 114 -1.43 7.82 -30.42
C PHE A 114 -0.87 7.06 -31.63
N LEU A 115 0.45 6.92 -31.72
CA LEU A 115 1.12 6.19 -32.80
C LEU A 115 0.72 4.71 -32.82
N PHE A 116 0.60 4.08 -31.65
CA PHE A 116 0.21 2.68 -31.52
C PHE A 116 -1.24 2.42 -31.93
N LEU A 117 -2.18 3.25 -31.48
CA LEU A 117 -3.61 3.14 -31.82
C LEU A 117 -3.87 3.44 -33.30
N GLN A 118 -3.12 4.39 -33.88
CA GLN A 118 -3.17 4.67 -35.31
C GLN A 118 -2.62 3.49 -36.12
N HIS A 119 -1.50 2.89 -35.68
CA HIS A 119 -0.93 1.72 -36.36
C HIS A 119 -1.84 0.49 -36.30
N THR A 120 -2.60 0.32 -35.21
CA THR A 120 -3.49 -0.83 -35.00
C THR A 120 -4.95 -0.59 -35.44
N ASN A 121 -5.27 0.58 -35.98
CA ASN A 121 -6.64 1.00 -36.33
C ASN A 121 -7.66 0.91 -35.18
N MET A 122 -7.21 1.05 -33.92
CA MET A 122 -8.07 0.94 -32.72
C MET A 122 -8.50 2.29 -32.14
N LEU A 123 -8.23 3.40 -32.84
CA LEU A 123 -8.48 4.74 -32.31
C LEU A 123 -9.97 5.05 -32.10
N ALA A 124 -10.82 4.75 -33.08
CA ALA A 124 -12.27 4.92 -32.99
C ALA A 124 -12.94 4.04 -31.90
N PRO A 125 -12.71 2.71 -31.85
CA PRO A 125 -13.35 1.87 -30.81
C PRO A 125 -12.88 2.21 -29.39
N THR A 126 -11.63 2.68 -29.23
CA THR A 126 -11.13 3.10 -27.91
C THR A 126 -11.84 4.37 -27.42
N GLN A 127 -12.13 5.32 -28.31
CA GLN A 127 -12.85 6.55 -27.96
C GLN A 127 -14.29 6.25 -27.52
N GLU A 128 -14.97 5.35 -28.23
CA GLU A 128 -16.34 4.93 -27.91
C GLU A 128 -16.41 4.25 -26.53
N TYR A 129 -15.48 3.32 -26.23
CA TYR A 129 -15.41 2.68 -24.92
C TYR A 129 -15.11 3.67 -23.78
N MET A 130 -14.17 4.62 -23.99
CA MET A 130 -13.83 5.62 -22.97
C MET A 130 -15.00 6.57 -22.66
N GLY A 131 -15.75 6.97 -23.69
CA GLY A 131 -16.92 7.86 -23.52
C GLY A 131 -18.15 7.15 -22.94
N GLY A 132 -18.37 5.89 -23.31
CA GLY A 132 -19.61 5.15 -22.99
C GLY A 132 -19.56 4.31 -21.71
N GLU A 133 -18.47 3.60 -21.44
CA GLU A 133 -18.44 2.59 -20.36
C GLU A 133 -17.62 2.99 -19.14
N ARG A 134 -16.50 3.70 -19.35
CA ARG A 134 -15.49 3.90 -18.30
C ARG A 134 -15.98 4.80 -17.15
N PHE A 135 -16.75 5.83 -17.46
CA PHE A 135 -17.31 6.77 -16.47
C PHE A 135 -18.60 6.28 -15.78
N VAL A 136 -19.12 5.11 -16.19
CA VAL A 136 -20.35 4.52 -15.63
C VAL A 136 -20.03 3.39 -14.65
N HIS A 137 -18.75 3.04 -14.46
CA HIS A 137 -18.34 1.96 -13.56
C HIS A 137 -18.70 2.17 -12.08
N TRP A 138 -18.92 3.42 -11.63
CA TRP A 138 -19.44 3.67 -10.30
C TRP A 138 -20.82 3.04 -10.08
N GLN A 139 -21.69 3.02 -11.10
CA GLN A 139 -23.01 2.38 -11.03
C GLN A 139 -22.87 0.86 -10.90
N PHE A 140 -21.88 0.28 -11.59
CA PHE A 140 -21.57 -1.15 -11.48
C PHE A 140 -21.06 -1.53 -10.08
N ASN A 141 -20.24 -0.68 -9.45
CA ASN A 141 -19.68 -0.94 -8.12
C ASN A 141 -20.75 -0.95 -7.01
N PHE A 142 -21.87 -0.25 -7.20
CA PHE A 142 -22.95 -0.13 -6.22
C PHE A 142 -24.32 -0.63 -6.71
N GLN A 143 -24.34 -1.48 -7.74
CA GLN A 143 -25.59 -1.99 -8.31
C GLN A 143 -26.43 -2.85 -7.35
N SER A 144 -25.79 -3.48 -6.36
CA SER A 144 -26.49 -4.23 -5.31
C SER A 144 -25.71 -4.19 -4.00
N MET A 145 -26.39 -4.55 -2.90
CA MET A 145 -25.76 -4.62 -1.57
C MET A 145 -24.51 -5.50 -1.57
N GLN A 146 -24.51 -6.60 -2.34
CA GLN A 146 -23.35 -7.50 -2.42
C GLN A 146 -22.17 -6.86 -3.14
N PHE A 147 -22.40 -6.14 -4.25
CA PHE A 147 -21.35 -5.39 -4.95
C PHE A 147 -20.80 -4.25 -4.10
N GLY A 148 -21.65 -3.58 -3.32
CA GLY A 148 -21.22 -2.57 -2.35
C GLY A 148 -20.31 -3.16 -1.26
N VAL A 149 -20.68 -4.31 -0.68
CA VAL A 149 -19.84 -5.02 0.29
C VAL A 149 -18.51 -5.43 -0.34
N GLU A 150 -18.52 -6.00 -1.54
CA GLU A 150 -17.29 -6.41 -2.24
C GLU A 150 -16.36 -5.22 -2.53
N THR A 151 -16.93 -4.08 -2.92
CA THR A 151 -16.19 -2.81 -3.12
C THR A 151 -15.52 -2.35 -1.82
N VAL A 152 -16.25 -2.34 -0.70
CA VAL A 152 -15.71 -1.95 0.60
C VAL A 152 -14.60 -2.90 1.05
N PHE A 153 -14.78 -4.21 0.91
CA PHE A 153 -13.75 -5.19 1.24
C PHE A 153 -12.52 -5.05 0.35
N SER A 154 -12.68 -4.77 -0.94
CA SER A 154 -11.59 -4.57 -1.90
C SER A 154 -10.76 -3.30 -1.62
N ILE A 155 -11.33 -2.32 -0.92
CA ILE A 155 -10.61 -1.15 -0.40
C ILE A 155 -9.92 -1.50 0.93
N ILE A 156 -10.68 -2.09 1.87
CA ILE A 156 -10.22 -2.35 3.23
C ILE A 156 -9.03 -3.30 3.26
N LEU A 157 -9.09 -4.40 2.52
CA LEU A 157 -8.08 -5.46 2.64
C LEU A 157 -6.68 -5.03 2.19
N PRO A 158 -6.49 -4.37 1.03
CA PRO A 158 -5.19 -3.87 0.64
C PRO A 158 -4.76 -2.61 1.40
N LEU A 159 -5.69 -1.74 1.86
CA LEU A 159 -5.33 -0.42 2.39
C LEU A 159 -5.46 -0.25 3.90
N LEU A 160 -6.50 -0.80 4.55
CA LEU A 160 -6.77 -0.54 5.97
C LEU A 160 -5.61 -1.03 6.84
N ILE A 161 -5.18 -2.26 6.62
CA ILE A 161 -4.19 -2.91 7.47
C ILE A 161 -2.82 -2.20 7.36
N PRO A 162 -2.28 -1.93 6.15
CA PRO A 162 -1.03 -1.17 6.04
C PRO A 162 -1.16 0.27 6.59
N THR A 163 -2.33 0.90 6.44
CA THR A 163 -2.58 2.24 7.00
C THR A 163 -2.60 2.25 8.52
N MET A 164 -3.19 1.23 9.18
CA MET A 164 -3.16 1.12 10.64
C MET A 164 -1.74 0.99 11.17
N VAL A 165 -0.88 0.22 10.48
CA VAL A 165 0.52 0.04 10.85
C VAL A 165 1.29 1.35 10.69
N LEU A 166 1.07 2.06 9.59
CA LEU A 166 1.68 3.37 9.36
C LEU A 166 1.30 4.39 10.44
N TRP A 167 0.00 4.45 10.78
CA TRP A 167 -0.49 5.34 11.84
C TRP A 167 0.17 5.02 13.19
N TYR A 168 0.29 3.73 13.52
CA TYR A 168 0.93 3.31 14.75
C TYR A 168 2.44 3.63 14.75
N TYR A 169 3.15 3.33 13.66
CA TYR A 169 4.59 3.61 13.52
C TYR A 169 4.88 5.11 13.66
N THR A 170 4.15 5.95 12.93
CA THR A 170 4.36 7.42 12.92
C THR A 170 4.08 8.08 14.26
N LYS A 171 3.12 7.56 15.03
CA LYS A 171 2.79 8.05 16.38
C LYS A 171 3.85 7.68 17.43
N HIS A 172 4.61 6.61 17.20
CA HIS A 172 5.35 5.96 18.27
C HIS A 172 6.85 5.85 18.07
N HIS A 173 7.35 6.11 16.87
CA HIS A 173 8.77 6.12 16.53
C HIS A 173 9.23 7.47 16.02
N THR A 174 10.54 7.74 16.15
CA THR A 174 11.16 8.90 15.51
C THR A 174 11.26 8.64 14.01
N VAL A 175 10.39 9.31 13.25
CA VAL A 175 10.30 9.16 11.80
C VAL A 175 11.34 10.04 11.12
N THR A 176 12.12 9.47 10.19
CA THR A 176 13.07 10.25 9.39
C THR A 176 12.35 11.20 8.44
N LEU A 177 13.00 12.27 7.99
CA LEU A 177 12.40 13.22 7.03
C LEU A 177 11.96 12.52 5.73
N PHE A 178 12.72 11.51 5.30
CA PHE A 178 12.38 10.68 4.15
C PHE A 178 11.13 9.82 4.40
N GLU A 179 11.04 9.16 5.55
CA GLU A 179 9.85 8.38 5.93
C GLU A 179 8.60 9.25 6.07
N LYS A 180 8.73 10.49 6.58
CA LYS A 180 7.61 11.45 6.61
C LYS A 180 7.12 11.76 5.20
N ARG A 181 8.04 11.99 4.26
CA ARG A 181 7.69 12.26 2.85
C ARG A 181 7.00 11.07 2.17
N LEU A 182 7.49 9.85 2.40
CA LEU A 182 6.83 8.63 1.93
C LEU A 182 5.44 8.47 2.55
N THR A 183 5.28 8.80 3.83
CA THR A 183 3.99 8.78 4.54
C THR A 183 3.00 9.76 3.89
N TYR A 184 3.44 10.99 3.58
CA TYR A 184 2.59 11.96 2.88
C TYR A 184 2.26 11.52 1.45
N ALA A 185 3.24 11.01 0.71
CA ALA A 185 3.03 10.47 -0.63
C ALA A 185 1.99 9.35 -0.62
N TYR A 186 2.08 8.44 0.36
CA TYR A 186 1.12 7.36 0.57
C TYR A 186 -0.29 7.86 0.84
N ILE A 187 -0.47 8.75 1.83
CA ILE A 187 -1.80 9.25 2.22
C ILE A 187 -2.47 9.98 1.06
N VAL A 188 -1.74 10.88 0.40
CA VAL A 188 -2.28 11.62 -0.75
C VAL A 188 -2.61 10.66 -1.90
N SER A 189 -1.74 9.68 -2.17
CA SER A 189 -1.99 8.67 -3.21
C SER A 189 -3.21 7.82 -2.92
N ILE A 190 -3.44 7.40 -1.67
CA ILE A 190 -4.66 6.65 -1.33
C ILE A 190 -5.90 7.45 -1.66
N ILE A 191 -5.95 8.72 -1.24
CA ILE A 191 -7.14 9.56 -1.42
C ILE A 191 -7.43 9.69 -2.93
N ILE A 192 -6.43 10.11 -3.70
CA ILE A 192 -6.58 10.30 -5.15
C ILE A 192 -6.92 8.97 -5.84
N ASN A 193 -6.15 7.92 -5.56
CA ASN A 193 -6.32 6.61 -6.20
C ASN A 193 -7.68 5.99 -5.87
N THR A 194 -8.14 6.09 -4.62
CA THR A 194 -9.44 5.50 -4.22
C THR A 194 -10.59 6.20 -4.95
N ILE A 195 -10.57 7.53 -5.03
CA ILE A 195 -11.60 8.30 -5.74
C ILE A 195 -11.61 7.91 -7.22
N ILE A 196 -10.45 7.93 -7.88
CA ILE A 196 -10.34 7.60 -9.31
C ILE A 196 -10.82 6.16 -9.55
N VAL A 197 -10.30 5.18 -8.82
CA VAL A 197 -10.63 3.76 -9.03
C VAL A 197 -12.11 3.47 -8.80
N VAL A 198 -12.75 4.06 -7.78
CA VAL A 198 -14.18 3.84 -7.52
C VAL A 198 -15.05 4.42 -8.63
N VAL A 199 -14.64 5.52 -9.26
CA VAL A 199 -15.39 6.19 -10.33
C VAL A 199 -15.14 5.54 -11.70
N THR A 200 -13.88 5.24 -12.01
CA THR A 200 -13.44 4.91 -13.38
C THR A 200 -13.10 3.45 -13.59
N ALA A 201 -13.19 2.60 -12.57
CA ALA A 201 -12.82 1.19 -12.66
C ALA A 201 -13.76 0.30 -11.83
N ARG A 202 -13.67 -1.01 -12.05
CA ARG A 202 -14.40 -2.00 -11.26
C ARG A 202 -13.66 -2.21 -9.94
N ALA A 203 -14.27 -1.81 -8.83
CA ALA A 203 -13.65 -1.87 -7.50
C ALA A 203 -13.33 -3.30 -7.04
N ARG A 204 -13.94 -4.33 -7.66
CA ARG A 204 -13.55 -5.73 -7.47
C ARG A 204 -12.11 -6.02 -7.88
N GLU A 205 -11.49 -5.17 -8.72
CA GLU A 205 -10.07 -5.25 -9.05
C GLU A 205 -9.23 -4.65 -7.91
N ALA A 206 -9.16 -5.35 -6.78
CA ALA A 206 -8.47 -4.89 -5.58
C ALA A 206 -7.00 -4.47 -5.81
N ARG A 207 -6.38 -4.96 -6.90
CA ARG A 207 -5.07 -4.53 -7.38
C ARG A 207 -4.92 -3.03 -7.60
N LEU A 208 -5.97 -2.39 -8.10
CA LEU A 208 -5.95 -0.96 -8.39
C LEU A 208 -5.80 -0.14 -7.11
N PHE A 209 -6.29 -0.65 -5.97
CA PHE A 209 -6.13 -0.01 -4.66
C PHE A 209 -4.76 -0.21 -4.03
N ALA A 210 -3.96 -1.19 -4.46
CA ALA A 210 -2.66 -1.47 -3.86
C ALA A 210 -1.53 -0.59 -4.37
N LEU A 211 -1.73 0.11 -5.48
CA LEU A 211 -0.72 0.94 -6.12
C LEU A 211 -0.04 1.96 -5.15
N PRO A 212 -0.76 2.65 -4.25
CA PRO A 212 -0.16 3.52 -3.24
C PRO A 212 0.80 2.81 -2.27
N LEU A 213 0.66 1.51 -2.03
CA LEU A 213 1.47 0.75 -1.06
C LEU A 213 2.97 0.77 -1.39
N ILE A 214 3.35 1.14 -2.62
CA ILE A 214 4.73 1.29 -3.03
C ILE A 214 5.55 2.23 -2.13
N PHE A 215 4.91 3.27 -1.59
CA PHE A 215 5.56 4.19 -0.65
C PHE A 215 5.68 3.61 0.76
N LEU A 216 4.84 2.64 1.11
CA LEU A 216 4.71 2.10 2.44
C LEU A 216 5.56 0.84 2.67
N TRP A 217 5.76 -0.01 1.65
CA TRP A 217 6.57 -1.23 1.77
C TRP A 217 7.98 -1.03 2.35
N PRO A 218 8.74 0.04 2.00
CA PRO A 218 10.03 0.31 2.63
C PRO A 218 9.94 0.56 4.15
N ILE A 219 8.83 1.15 4.61
CA ILE A 219 8.58 1.47 6.03
C ILE A 219 8.17 0.20 6.79
N LEU A 220 7.34 -0.66 6.18
CA LEU A 220 6.85 -1.90 6.80
C LEU A 220 7.98 -2.86 7.18
N GLY A 221 8.98 -3.04 6.32
CA GLY A 221 10.11 -3.92 6.64
C GLY A 221 10.96 -3.40 7.80
N LYS A 222 11.15 -2.08 7.90
CA LYS A 222 11.81 -1.44 9.05
C LYS A 222 11.01 -1.67 10.34
N TYR A 223 9.69 -1.43 10.27
CA TYR A 223 8.79 -1.64 11.39
C TYR A 223 8.82 -3.08 11.89
N ALA A 224 8.75 -4.04 10.97
CA ALA A 224 8.80 -5.45 11.29
C ALA A 224 10.10 -5.87 11.97
N LEU A 225 11.25 -5.34 11.53
CA LEU A 225 12.51 -5.58 12.24
C LEU A 225 12.51 -5.02 13.66
N VAL A 226 11.93 -3.83 13.87
CA VAL A 226 11.79 -3.25 15.21
C VAL A 226 10.97 -4.19 16.09
N VAL A 227 9.80 -4.65 15.59
CA VAL A 227 8.95 -5.61 16.30
C VAL A 227 9.68 -6.93 16.57
N MET A 228 10.34 -7.51 15.56
CA MET A 228 11.10 -8.77 15.68
C MET A 228 12.30 -8.65 16.62
N SER A 229 12.91 -7.47 16.77
CA SER A 229 14.01 -7.27 17.73
C SER A 229 13.57 -7.46 19.18
N TYR A 230 12.27 -7.37 19.46
CA TYR A 230 11.70 -7.67 20.76
C TYR A 230 11.32 -9.14 20.94
N TRP A 231 11.34 -9.94 19.88
CA TRP A 231 11.03 -11.37 19.96
C TRP A 231 12.10 -12.14 20.74
N GLY A 232 11.72 -13.30 21.27
CA GLY A 232 12.63 -14.19 22.00
C GLY A 232 12.76 -13.83 23.48
N LYS A 233 14.00 -13.74 23.98
CA LYS A 233 14.30 -13.67 25.43
C LYS A 233 13.57 -12.53 26.16
N ARG A 234 13.42 -11.36 25.54
CA ARG A 234 12.70 -10.21 26.14
C ARG A 234 11.21 -10.49 26.30
N LEU A 235 10.56 -10.99 25.25
CA LEU A 235 9.14 -11.34 25.29
C LEU A 235 8.87 -12.45 26.30
N TYR A 236 9.74 -13.46 26.35
CA TYR A 236 9.67 -14.56 27.32
C TYR A 236 9.83 -14.09 28.77
N VAL A 237 10.83 -13.27 29.07
CA VAL A 237 11.06 -12.74 30.44
C VAL A 237 9.88 -11.89 30.90
N ILE A 238 9.32 -11.06 30.01
CA ILE A 238 8.16 -10.22 30.33
C ILE A 238 6.89 -11.05 30.50
N ALA A 239 6.66 -12.03 29.62
CA ALA A 239 5.52 -12.95 29.72
C ALA A 239 5.57 -13.77 31.02
N LYS A 240 6.76 -14.21 31.44
CA LYS A 240 6.96 -14.92 32.72
C LYS A 240 6.71 -14.02 33.93
N LYS A 241 7.18 -12.77 33.90
CA LYS A 241 7.04 -11.82 35.01
C LYS A 241 5.61 -11.27 35.18
N GLN A 242 4.82 -11.18 34.11
CA GLN A 242 3.45 -10.65 34.14
C GLN A 242 2.46 -11.55 33.40
N ARG A 243 2.42 -12.82 33.81
CA ARG A 243 1.62 -13.87 33.16
C ARG A 243 0.14 -13.50 33.00
N THR A 244 -0.50 -12.97 34.03
CA THR A 244 -1.94 -12.61 34.00
C THR A 244 -2.25 -11.51 32.99
N VAL A 245 -1.41 -10.48 32.94
CA VAL A 245 -1.56 -9.37 31.99
C VAL A 245 -1.31 -9.85 30.56
N PHE A 246 -0.28 -10.67 30.36
CA PHE A 246 0.02 -11.28 29.07
C PHE A 246 -1.14 -12.16 28.56
N VAL A 247 -1.67 -13.03 29.41
CA VAL A 247 -2.80 -13.91 29.07
C VAL A 247 -4.04 -13.09 28.70
N ARG A 248 -4.40 -12.07 29.48
CA ARG A 248 -5.54 -11.18 29.17
C ARG A 248 -5.40 -10.54 27.79
N TYR A 249 -4.20 -10.13 27.44
CA TYR A 249 -3.89 -9.54 26.14
C TYR A 249 -3.95 -10.58 25.02
N CYS A 250 -3.41 -11.80 25.21
CA CYS A 250 -3.60 -12.89 24.26
C CYS A 250 -5.08 -13.21 24.02
N VAL A 251 -5.91 -13.18 25.06
CA VAL A 251 -7.37 -13.36 24.93
C VAL A 251 -7.98 -12.25 24.08
N TYR A 252 -7.62 -10.98 24.29
CA TYR A 252 -8.09 -9.88 23.43
C TYR A 252 -7.64 -10.01 21.98
N TYR A 253 -6.41 -10.45 21.75
CA TYR A 253 -5.90 -10.71 20.40
C TYR A 253 -6.69 -11.83 19.71
N VAL A 254 -6.87 -12.97 20.38
CA VAL A 254 -7.65 -14.10 19.83
C VAL A 254 -9.10 -13.70 19.60
N PHE A 255 -9.72 -12.98 20.53
CA PHE A 255 -11.08 -12.46 20.37
C PHE A 255 -11.19 -11.51 19.16
N PHE A 256 -10.25 -10.59 19.01
CA PHE A 256 -10.26 -9.67 17.87
C PHE A 256 -10.07 -10.40 16.54
N VAL A 257 -9.10 -11.31 16.45
CA VAL A 257 -8.87 -12.10 15.24
C VAL A 257 -10.09 -12.97 14.89
N THR A 258 -10.72 -13.60 15.88
CA THR A 258 -11.94 -14.42 15.68
C THR A 258 -13.17 -13.58 15.32
N LEU A 259 -13.30 -12.37 15.86
CA LEU A 259 -14.33 -11.41 15.47
C LEU A 259 -14.17 -11.02 13.99
N VAL A 260 -12.95 -10.63 13.58
CA VAL A 260 -12.67 -10.31 12.18
C VAL A 260 -12.87 -11.54 11.29
N ALA A 261 -12.48 -12.74 11.74
CA ALA A 261 -12.74 -13.99 11.05
C ALA A 261 -14.23 -14.21 10.78
N SER A 262 -15.06 -13.94 11.79
CA SER A 262 -16.50 -14.10 11.70
C SER A 262 -17.08 -13.08 10.73
N ILE A 263 -16.69 -11.81 10.82
CA ILE A 263 -17.11 -10.76 9.90
C ILE A 263 -16.73 -11.13 8.45
N VAL A 264 -15.48 -11.50 8.21
CA VAL A 264 -15.00 -11.92 6.87
C VAL A 264 -15.76 -13.15 6.38
N ARG A 265 -16.06 -14.12 7.26
CA ARG A 265 -16.77 -15.35 6.88
C ARG A 265 -18.23 -15.09 6.48
N TYR A 266 -18.92 -14.21 7.19
CA TYR A 266 -20.36 -13.95 7.00
C TYR A 266 -20.64 -12.82 6.01
N ALA A 267 -19.85 -11.76 6.00
CA ALA A 267 -20.09 -10.58 5.16
C ALA A 267 -19.53 -10.74 3.75
N TYR A 268 -18.37 -11.38 3.57
CA TYR A 268 -17.75 -11.48 2.25
C TYR A 268 -18.21 -12.74 1.51
N ARG A 269 -18.92 -12.53 0.40
CA ARG A 269 -19.26 -13.53 -0.62
C ARG A 269 -18.87 -12.99 -1.99
N PRO A 270 -17.87 -13.56 -2.67
CA PRO A 270 -17.47 -13.08 -4.00
C PRO A 270 -18.66 -13.20 -4.97
N THR A 271 -18.90 -12.16 -5.76
CA THR A 271 -19.97 -12.17 -6.77
C THR A 271 -19.61 -13.00 -8.01
N ALA A 272 -18.33 -13.30 -8.22
CA ALA A 272 -17.86 -14.11 -9.33
C ALA A 272 -18.01 -15.62 -9.05
N ALA A 273 -18.63 -16.36 -9.98
CA ALA A 273 -18.90 -17.80 -9.88
C ALA A 273 -17.64 -18.70 -9.79
N TRP A 274 -16.45 -18.16 -10.06
CA TRP A 274 -15.17 -18.87 -10.14
C TRP A 274 -14.25 -18.51 -8.95
N GLY A 275 -14.82 -18.04 -7.85
CA GLY A 275 -14.10 -17.45 -6.72
C GLY A 275 -13.38 -18.45 -5.82
N PHE A 276 -12.10 -18.20 -5.48
CA PHE A 276 -11.31 -18.90 -4.46
C PHE A 276 -11.63 -18.32 -3.07
N GLU A 277 -12.92 -18.39 -2.73
CA GLU A 277 -13.49 -17.78 -1.52
C GLU A 277 -12.75 -18.22 -0.25
N ARG A 278 -12.47 -19.52 -0.13
CA ARG A 278 -11.80 -20.08 1.05
C ARG A 278 -10.39 -19.52 1.21
N GLY A 279 -9.62 -19.42 0.13
CA GLY A 279 -8.27 -18.87 0.18
C GLY A 279 -8.23 -17.40 0.54
N TYR A 280 -9.16 -16.61 -0.01
CA TYR A 280 -9.28 -15.19 0.33
C TYR A 280 -9.61 -14.99 1.81
N LYS A 281 -10.59 -15.73 2.34
CA LYS A 281 -10.96 -15.68 3.75
C LYS A 281 -9.78 -16.05 4.66
N LEU A 282 -9.02 -17.09 4.30
CA LEU A 282 -7.82 -17.51 5.02
C LEU A 282 -6.68 -16.48 4.95
N TYR A 283 -6.47 -15.87 3.79
CA TYR A 283 -5.47 -14.82 3.62
C TYR A 283 -5.82 -13.58 4.43
N ALA A 284 -7.06 -13.07 4.30
CA ALA A 284 -7.54 -11.95 5.08
C ALA A 284 -7.32 -12.19 6.57
N LEU A 285 -7.61 -13.40 7.03
CA LEU A 285 -7.33 -13.84 8.39
C LEU A 285 -5.86 -13.84 8.76
N GLY A 286 -5.01 -14.45 7.93
CA GLY A 286 -3.58 -14.54 8.16
C GLY A 286 -2.93 -13.16 8.23
N VAL A 287 -3.28 -12.27 7.31
CA VAL A 287 -2.78 -10.89 7.27
C VAL A 287 -3.25 -10.11 8.49
N VAL A 288 -4.55 -10.11 8.78
CA VAL A 288 -5.09 -9.42 9.98
C VAL A 288 -4.39 -9.96 11.23
N ALA A 289 -4.23 -11.27 11.36
CA ALA A 289 -3.56 -11.89 12.50
C ALA A 289 -2.11 -11.40 12.64
N VAL A 290 -1.30 -11.48 11.56
CA VAL A 290 0.11 -11.06 11.58
C VAL A 290 0.24 -9.59 11.96
N TYR A 291 -0.53 -8.70 11.31
CA TYR A 291 -0.43 -7.27 11.57
C TYR A 291 -0.97 -6.87 12.95
N CYS A 292 -2.08 -7.47 13.40
CA CYS A 292 -2.59 -7.26 14.75
C CYS A 292 -1.59 -7.78 15.79
N PHE A 293 -0.90 -8.88 15.52
CA PHE A 293 0.15 -9.40 16.38
C PHE A 293 1.32 -8.42 16.49
N MET A 294 1.72 -7.78 15.39
CA MET A 294 2.79 -6.76 15.42
C MET A 294 2.42 -5.58 16.30
N VAL A 295 1.21 -5.02 16.12
CA VAL A 295 0.68 -3.91 16.94
C VAL A 295 0.55 -4.35 18.40
N PHE A 296 0.06 -5.56 18.63
CA PHE A 296 -0.10 -6.16 19.95
C PHE A 296 1.22 -6.25 20.72
N VAL A 297 2.24 -6.86 20.11
CA VAL A 297 3.56 -7.04 20.71
C VAL A 297 4.12 -5.69 21.10
N GLU A 298 4.07 -4.71 20.20
CA GLU A 298 4.63 -3.41 20.48
C GLU A 298 3.86 -2.63 21.56
N TRP A 299 2.53 -2.65 21.52
CA TRP A 299 1.69 -1.97 22.51
C TRP A 299 1.87 -2.57 23.91
N PHE A 300 1.91 -3.90 24.00
CA PHE A 300 2.20 -4.61 25.25
C PHE A 300 3.55 -4.20 25.83
N LEU A 301 4.60 -4.18 25.01
CA LEU A 301 5.96 -3.85 25.43
C LEU A 301 6.10 -2.39 25.87
N LYS A 302 5.46 -1.45 25.17
CA LYS A 302 5.56 -0.02 25.46
C LYS A 302 4.86 0.35 26.77
N LYS A 303 3.72 -0.28 27.08
CA LYS A 303 3.01 -0.11 28.36
C LYS A 303 3.86 -0.57 29.56
N GLN A 304 4.74 -1.55 29.36
CA GLN A 304 5.70 -1.99 30.38
C GLN A 304 6.86 -1.00 30.57
N ALA A 305 7.42 -0.48 29.48
CA ALA A 305 8.49 0.53 29.56
C ALA A 305 8.01 1.82 30.26
N SER A 306 6.75 2.22 30.04
CA SER A 306 6.12 3.36 30.71
C SER A 306 5.91 3.13 32.22
N LYS A 307 5.50 1.92 32.64
CA LYS A 307 5.36 1.58 34.06
C LYS A 307 6.70 1.59 34.80
N HIS A 308 7.77 1.07 34.20
CA HIS A 308 9.10 1.08 34.83
C HIS A 308 9.68 2.50 34.98
N LYS A 309 9.39 3.44 34.05
CA LYS A 309 9.81 4.85 34.17
C LYS A 309 9.07 5.63 35.26
N LYS A 310 7.84 5.25 35.62
CA LYS A 310 7.09 5.89 36.71
C LYS A 310 7.52 5.42 38.10
N VAL A 311 8.02 4.19 38.23
CA VAL A 311 8.49 3.65 39.52
C VAL A 311 9.86 4.25 39.92
N GLY A 312 10.71 4.62 38.97
CA GLY A 312 12.01 5.25 39.24
C GLY A 312 11.99 6.78 39.47
N ARG A 313 10.80 7.40 39.62
CA ARG A 313 10.64 8.82 39.97
C ARG A 313 9.98 9.03 41.33
N CYS A 314 9.69 7.96 42.07
CA CYS A 314 9.10 7.99 43.41
C CYS A 314 10.01 7.37 44.47
N THR A 315 11.33 7.40 44.25
CA THR A 315 12.34 7.04 45.24
C THR A 315 13.29 8.20 45.41
#